data_AF-A0A8I0S8P9-F1
#
_entry.id   AF-A0A8I0S8P9-F1
#
_cell.length_a   1.000
_cell.length_b   1.000
_cell.length_c   1.000
_cell.angle_alpha   90.00
_cell.angle_beta   90.00
_cell.angle_gamma   90.00
#
_symmetry.space_group_name_H-M   'P 1'
#
loop_
_entity.id
_entity.type
_entity.pdbx_description
1 polymer ?
#
loop_
_entity_poly.entity_id
_entity_poly.type
_entity_poly.pdbx_seq_one_letter_code
_entity_poly.pdbx_strand_id
1 'polypeptide(L)'
;MSEISRHLPLSQRPSEPEAKVTGVWSAEIADVLDRTADLLASLDADGWEAASMCEGWTVRDVAGHIVWRVGASNAAMMRTAVGSLRRRPHLNPMHVMDDLSADEAARSPEELVARIRAIAADKRAGKGRKRLPELLEVVVHGFDIAHALKADLELDHRSTGAVAVARAAIAPAQVRGVLRARTLRASDAGWSVGHGPAIEATASTLIMYLFGRTPRPEGDATASPDDGTAGA
;
A
#
# COMPACT_ATOMS: atom_id res chain seq x y z
N MET A 1 -8.11 -19.87 -54.77
CA MET A 1 -7.89 -18.73 -53.86
C MET A 1 -6.70 -19.06 -52.98
N SER A 2 -5.64 -18.27 -53.12
CA SER A 2 -4.23 -18.62 -52.87
C SER A 2 -3.86 -18.93 -51.42
N GLU A 3 -3.01 -19.94 -51.28
CA GLU A 3 -2.15 -20.32 -50.16
C GLU A 3 -1.24 -19.16 -49.71
N ILE A 4 -1.73 -18.23 -48.89
CA ILE A 4 -0.88 -17.14 -48.32
C ILE A 4 -0.96 -17.08 -46.78
N SER A 5 -1.94 -17.77 -46.17
CA SER A 5 -2.12 -17.77 -44.71
C SER A 5 -1.14 -18.70 -43.95
N ARG A 6 -0.26 -19.44 -44.64
CA ARG A 6 0.65 -20.44 -44.04
C ARG A 6 2.03 -19.91 -43.63
N HIS A 7 2.36 -18.64 -43.88
CA HIS A 7 3.73 -18.12 -43.68
C HIS A 7 3.84 -16.85 -42.83
N LEU A 8 2.90 -16.60 -41.92
CA LEU A 8 3.10 -15.60 -40.87
C LEU A 8 3.81 -16.25 -39.67
N PRO A 9 5.00 -15.75 -39.26
CA PRO A 9 5.71 -16.26 -38.10
C PRO A 9 5.06 -15.67 -36.84
N LEU A 10 3.88 -16.16 -36.48
CA LEU A 10 3.34 -15.96 -35.15
C LEU A 10 4.13 -16.86 -34.22
N SER A 11 5.03 -16.24 -33.46
CA SER A 11 5.76 -16.80 -32.33
C SER A 11 4.87 -17.71 -31.50
N GLN A 12 4.95 -19.02 -31.75
CA GLN A 12 4.37 -20.06 -30.89
C GLN A 12 5.23 -20.19 -29.63
N ARG A 13 5.19 -19.17 -28.77
CA ARG A 13 5.55 -19.40 -27.38
C ARG A 13 4.35 -20.08 -26.71
N PRO A 14 4.55 -21.20 -26.00
CA PRO A 14 3.52 -21.73 -25.13
C PRO A 14 3.13 -20.62 -24.16
N SER A 15 1.86 -20.23 -24.15
CA SER A 15 1.32 -19.36 -23.11
C SER A 15 1.44 -20.14 -21.81
N GLU A 16 2.41 -19.79 -20.97
CA GLU A 16 2.36 -20.22 -19.58
C GLU A 16 1.00 -19.77 -19.00
N PRO A 17 0.33 -20.61 -18.21
CA PRO A 17 -0.94 -20.24 -17.63
C PRO A 17 -0.72 -19.01 -16.75
N GLU A 18 -1.16 -17.87 -17.26
CA GLU A 18 -1.22 -16.61 -16.52
C GLU A 18 -1.86 -16.93 -15.18
N ALA A 19 -1.06 -16.90 -14.11
CA ALA A 19 -1.49 -17.28 -12.79
C ALA A 19 -2.74 -16.46 -12.51
N LYS A 20 -3.91 -17.11 -12.44
CA LYS A 20 -5.19 -16.46 -12.15
C LYS A 20 -4.91 -15.53 -10.98
N VAL A 21 -4.95 -14.22 -11.21
CA VAL A 21 -4.82 -13.22 -10.15
C VAL A 21 -6.05 -13.42 -9.28
N THR A 22 -5.93 -14.34 -8.32
CA THR A 22 -6.98 -14.55 -7.35
C THR A 22 -7.05 -13.22 -6.59
N GLY A 23 -8.25 -12.65 -6.46
CA GLY A 23 -8.45 -11.37 -5.74
C GLY A 23 -8.24 -11.50 -4.22
N VAL A 24 -7.41 -12.45 -3.79
CA VAL A 24 -7.08 -12.82 -2.42
C VAL A 24 -5.61 -12.48 -2.19
N TRP A 25 -5.36 -11.63 -1.20
CA TRP A 25 -4.06 -11.05 -0.87
C TRP A 25 -3.61 -11.46 0.54
N SER A 26 -4.01 -12.67 0.97
CA SER A 26 -3.89 -13.10 2.37
C SER A 26 -2.43 -13.15 2.86
N ALA A 27 -1.53 -13.66 2.01
CA ALA A 27 -0.12 -13.80 2.35
C ALA A 27 0.58 -12.43 2.37
N GLU A 28 0.26 -11.58 1.39
CA GLU A 28 0.81 -10.23 1.26
C GLU A 28 0.38 -9.32 2.41
N ILE A 29 -0.91 -9.35 2.78
CA ILE A 29 -1.39 -8.60 3.95
C ILE A 29 -0.68 -9.08 5.23
N ALA A 30 -0.48 -10.39 5.39
CA ALA A 30 0.22 -10.94 6.55
C ALA A 30 1.69 -10.48 6.61
N ASP A 31 2.40 -10.52 5.48
CA ASP A 31 3.81 -10.08 5.39
C ASP A 31 3.95 -8.59 5.75
N VAL A 32 3.11 -7.73 5.17
CA VAL A 32 3.14 -6.28 5.46
C VAL A 32 2.86 -6.01 6.95
N LEU A 33 1.90 -6.72 7.55
CA LEU A 33 1.58 -6.59 8.97
C LEU A 33 2.73 -7.03 9.88
N ASP A 34 3.39 -8.16 9.57
CA ASP A 34 4.52 -8.65 10.37
C ASP A 34 5.71 -7.70 10.29
N ARG A 35 6.05 -7.20 9.10
CA ARG A 35 7.11 -6.19 8.92
C ARG A 35 6.80 -4.88 9.65
N THR A 36 5.54 -4.44 9.60
CA THR A 36 5.11 -3.25 10.35
C THR A 36 5.19 -3.48 11.86
N ALA A 37 4.81 -4.67 12.34
CA ALA A 37 4.91 -5.03 13.74
C ALA A 37 6.37 -5.09 14.22
N ASP A 38 7.29 -5.56 13.39
CA ASP A 38 8.72 -5.60 13.71
C ASP A 38 9.31 -4.18 13.81
N LEU A 39 8.94 -3.28 12.90
CA LEU A 39 9.30 -1.86 13.01
C LEU A 39 8.76 -1.26 14.32
N LEU A 40 7.47 -1.43 14.60
CA LEU A 40 6.83 -0.91 15.82
C LEU A 40 7.45 -1.47 17.11
N ALA A 41 7.83 -2.75 17.12
CA ALA A 41 8.46 -3.40 18.26
C ALA A 41 9.88 -2.88 18.56
N SER A 42 10.51 -2.21 17.60
CA SER A 42 11.84 -1.61 17.76
C SER A 42 11.82 -0.18 18.33
N LEU A 43 10.63 0.42 18.44
CA LEU A 43 10.49 1.82 18.84
C LEU A 43 10.55 1.98 20.36
N ASP A 44 11.12 3.10 20.78
CA ASP A 44 10.99 3.62 22.14
C ASP A 44 9.70 4.45 22.30
N ALA A 45 9.47 4.98 23.50
CA ALA A 45 8.27 5.76 23.81
C ALA A 45 8.11 6.99 22.90
N ASP A 46 9.21 7.67 22.56
CA ASP A 46 9.18 8.86 21.71
C ASP A 46 8.81 8.48 20.26
N GLY A 47 9.30 7.34 19.76
CA GLY A 47 8.93 6.82 18.45
C GLY A 47 7.44 6.48 18.33
N TRP A 48 6.82 5.98 19.40
CA TRP A 48 5.38 5.70 19.43
C TRP A 48 4.52 6.97 19.40
N GLU A 49 4.97 8.04 20.07
CA GLU A 49 4.24 9.30 20.16
C GLU A 49 4.62 10.30 19.05
N ALA A 50 5.55 9.94 18.17
CA ALA A 50 5.92 10.74 17.01
C ALA A 50 4.73 10.98 16.07
N ALA A 51 4.64 12.19 15.52
CA ALA A 51 3.64 12.53 14.50
C ALA A 51 3.84 11.68 13.25
N SER A 52 2.77 11.05 12.77
CA SER A 52 2.77 10.23 11.55
C SER A 52 2.52 11.07 10.28
N MET A 53 2.57 10.42 9.12
CA MET A 53 2.13 11.04 7.85
C MET A 53 0.60 11.12 7.73
N CYS A 54 -0.17 10.48 8.61
CA CYS A 54 -1.59 10.74 8.79
C CYS A 54 -1.75 12.01 9.64
N GLU A 55 -2.30 13.07 9.04
CA GLU A 55 -2.48 14.35 9.72
C GLU A 55 -3.26 14.20 11.03
N GLY A 56 -2.71 14.74 12.12
CA GLY A 56 -3.30 14.68 13.45
C GLY A 56 -3.12 13.36 14.19
N TRP A 57 -2.44 12.36 13.61
CA TRP A 57 -2.24 11.05 14.21
C TRP A 57 -0.77 10.81 14.58
N THR A 58 -0.54 10.22 15.73
CA THR A 58 0.75 9.65 16.12
C THR A 58 0.98 8.30 15.43
N VAL A 59 2.21 7.77 15.50
CA VAL A 59 2.51 6.38 15.10
C VAL A 59 1.60 5.38 15.83
N ARG A 60 1.33 5.64 17.11
CA ARG A 60 0.42 4.82 17.93
C ARG A 60 -1.01 4.82 17.43
N ASP A 61 -1.53 5.97 17.00
CA ASP A 61 -2.84 6.07 16.37
C ASP A 61 -2.88 5.25 15.09
N VAL A 62 -1.88 5.38 14.20
CA VAL A 62 -1.83 4.58 12.97
C VAL A 62 -1.82 3.07 13.26
N ALA A 63 -1.08 2.63 14.28
CA ALA A 63 -1.11 1.24 14.73
C ALA A 63 -2.50 0.80 15.24
N GLY A 64 -3.17 1.64 16.03
CA GLY A 64 -4.54 1.44 16.50
C GLY A 64 -5.54 1.31 15.34
N HIS A 65 -5.43 2.19 14.34
CA HIS A 65 -6.22 2.11 13.12
C HIS A 65 -5.98 0.83 12.34
N ILE A 66 -4.73 0.37 12.17
CA ILE A 66 -4.45 -0.93 11.51
C ILE A 66 -5.17 -2.06 12.25
N VAL A 67 -5.08 -2.10 13.59
CA VAL A 67 -5.75 -3.11 14.42
C VAL A 67 -7.26 -3.10 14.18
N TRP A 68 -7.90 -1.94 14.27
CA TRP A 68 -9.34 -1.81 14.05
C TRP A 68 -9.73 -2.12 12.58
N ARG A 69 -9.11 -1.42 11.63
CA ARG A 69 -9.48 -1.38 10.21
C ARG A 69 -9.20 -2.66 9.47
N VAL A 70 -8.23 -3.48 9.90
CA VAL A 70 -7.83 -4.72 9.22
C VAL A 70 -8.21 -5.97 10.04
N GLY A 71 -8.25 -5.85 11.37
CA GLY A 71 -8.61 -6.93 12.29
C GLY A 71 -10.12 -7.14 12.44
N ALA A 72 -10.94 -6.08 12.37
CA ALA A 72 -12.38 -6.20 12.60
C ALA A 72 -13.14 -6.80 11.40
N SER A 73 -14.25 -7.48 11.65
CA SER A 73 -15.22 -7.84 10.59
C SER A 73 -16.01 -6.61 10.14
N ASN A 74 -16.65 -6.65 8.95
CA ASN A 74 -17.51 -5.55 8.49
C ASN A 74 -18.61 -5.20 9.49
N ALA A 75 -19.22 -6.22 10.10
CA ALA A 75 -20.24 -6.03 11.12
C ALA A 75 -19.68 -5.39 12.40
N ALA A 76 -18.47 -5.78 12.81
CA ALA A 76 -17.81 -5.16 13.95
C ALA A 76 -17.45 -3.69 13.68
N MET A 77 -16.85 -3.37 12.53
CA MET A 77 -16.54 -2.00 12.13
C MET A 77 -17.79 -1.11 12.12
N MET A 78 -18.90 -1.60 11.56
CA MET A 78 -20.17 -0.85 11.54
C MET A 78 -20.69 -0.61 12.97
N ARG A 79 -20.69 -1.65 13.82
CA ARG A 79 -21.14 -1.51 15.21
C ARG A 79 -20.29 -0.52 16.00
N THR A 80 -18.97 -0.58 15.88
CA THR A 80 -18.07 0.33 16.59
C THR A 80 -18.19 1.75 16.05
N ALA A 81 -18.34 1.94 14.73
CA ALA A 81 -18.57 3.26 14.13
C ALA A 81 -19.87 3.91 14.63
N VAL A 82 -20.98 3.16 14.62
CA VAL A 82 -22.26 3.63 15.17
C VAL A 82 -22.14 3.91 16.68
N GLY A 83 -21.44 3.04 17.42
CA GLY A 83 -21.17 3.24 18.83
C GLY A 83 -20.39 4.52 19.12
N SER A 84 -19.34 4.80 18.32
CA SER A 84 -18.55 6.03 18.46
C SER A 84 -19.40 7.27 18.19
N LEU A 85 -20.15 7.28 17.08
CA LEU A 85 -20.97 8.42 16.70
C LEU A 85 -22.06 8.76 17.74
N ARG A 86 -22.55 7.75 18.47
CA ARG A 86 -23.48 7.94 19.59
C ARG A 86 -22.83 8.58 20.83
N ARG A 87 -21.55 8.28 21.09
CA ARG A 87 -20.81 8.82 22.23
C ARG A 87 -20.21 10.19 21.93
N ARG A 88 -19.75 10.38 20.69
CA ARG A 88 -19.06 11.57 20.16
C ARG A 88 -19.68 11.93 18.80
N PRO A 89 -20.75 12.72 18.77
CA PRO A 89 -21.39 13.10 17.52
C PRO A 89 -20.49 14.05 16.73
N HIS A 90 -20.17 13.67 15.49
CA HIS A 90 -19.37 14.48 14.57
C HIS A 90 -20.23 15.02 13.43
N LEU A 91 -19.96 16.24 13.00
CA LEU A 91 -20.58 16.81 11.78
C LEU A 91 -20.02 16.14 10.52
N ASN A 92 -18.76 15.70 10.56
CA ASN A 92 -18.14 14.92 9.50
C ASN A 92 -17.95 13.46 9.98
N PRO A 93 -18.67 12.48 9.38
CA PRO A 93 -18.57 11.08 9.80
C PRO A 93 -17.18 10.48 9.59
N MET A 94 -16.29 11.11 8.81
CA MET A 94 -14.90 10.66 8.66
C MET A 94 -14.11 10.72 9.97
N HIS A 95 -14.47 11.61 10.90
CA HIS A 95 -13.80 11.77 12.21
C HIS A 95 -14.10 10.60 13.16
N VAL A 96 -15.04 9.73 12.81
CA VAL A 96 -15.27 8.47 13.54
C VAL A 96 -14.03 7.57 13.48
N MET A 97 -13.22 7.68 12.41
CA MET A 97 -11.97 6.92 12.31
C MET A 97 -10.94 7.39 13.33
N ASP A 98 -10.85 8.70 13.58
CA ASP A 98 -9.96 9.27 14.60
C ASP A 98 -10.29 8.72 15.98
N ASP A 99 -11.59 8.69 16.33
CA ASP A 99 -12.04 8.13 17.61
C ASP A 99 -11.70 6.65 17.76
N LEU A 100 -11.93 5.85 16.71
CA LEU A 100 -11.72 4.40 16.75
C LEU A 100 -10.23 4.05 16.76
N SER A 101 -9.44 4.84 16.05
CA SER A 101 -7.99 4.81 16.07
C SER A 101 -7.47 5.09 17.49
N ALA A 102 -7.91 6.19 18.10
CA ALA A 102 -7.55 6.58 19.46
C ALA A 102 -8.03 5.58 20.54
N ASP A 103 -9.25 5.04 20.39
CA ASP A 103 -9.80 4.02 21.30
C ASP A 103 -8.95 2.72 21.25
N GLU A 104 -8.40 2.35 20.08
CA GLU A 104 -7.43 1.25 19.99
C GLU A 104 -6.05 1.64 20.52
N ALA A 105 -5.56 2.83 20.20
CA ALA A 105 -4.27 3.39 20.60
C ALA A 105 -4.11 3.53 22.12
N ALA A 106 -5.22 3.59 22.88
CA ALA A 106 -5.20 3.58 24.34
C ALA A 106 -4.56 2.31 24.97
N ARG A 107 -4.38 1.23 24.20
CA ARG A 107 -3.65 0.03 24.62
C ARG A 107 -2.14 0.27 24.69
N SER A 108 -1.43 -0.57 25.43
CA SER A 108 0.04 -0.51 25.47
C SER A 108 0.66 -0.79 24.09
N PRO A 109 1.86 -0.23 23.79
CA PRO A 109 2.65 -0.57 22.60
C PRO A 109 2.77 -2.08 22.35
N GLU A 110 3.06 -2.84 23.40
CA GLU A 110 3.24 -4.30 23.33
C GLU A 110 1.95 -5.02 22.93
N GLU A 111 0.80 -4.57 23.45
CA GLU A 111 -0.50 -5.10 23.07
C GLU A 111 -0.87 -4.77 21.62
N LEU A 112 -0.52 -3.58 21.13
CA LEU A 112 -0.76 -3.19 19.73
C LEU A 112 0.07 -4.07 18.79
N VAL A 113 1.36 -4.23 19.06
CA VAL A 113 2.26 -5.13 18.30
C VAL A 113 1.74 -6.56 18.31
N ALA A 114 1.37 -7.09 19.48
CA ALA A 114 0.83 -8.44 19.60
C ALA A 114 -0.47 -8.63 18.80
N ARG A 115 -1.35 -7.62 18.77
CA ARG A 115 -2.59 -7.65 17.99
C ARG A 115 -2.33 -7.60 16.49
N ILE A 116 -1.40 -6.77 16.03
CA ILE A 116 -1.02 -6.70 14.61
C ILE A 116 -0.48 -8.07 14.15
N ARG A 117 0.40 -8.70 14.94
CA ARG A 117 0.90 -10.07 14.67
C ARG A 117 -0.20 -11.12 14.69
N ALA A 118 -1.17 -11.02 15.61
CA ALA A 118 -2.32 -11.93 15.63
C ALA A 118 -3.18 -11.79 14.37
N ILE A 119 -3.40 -10.56 13.90
CA ILE A 119 -4.12 -10.29 12.64
C ILE A 119 -3.32 -10.89 11.47
N ALA A 120 -2.00 -10.72 11.43
CA ALA A 120 -1.14 -11.31 10.40
C ALA A 120 -1.27 -12.85 10.38
N ALA A 121 -1.24 -13.50 11.54
CA ALA A 121 -1.45 -14.94 11.67
C ALA A 121 -2.83 -15.38 11.15
N ASP A 122 -3.90 -14.63 11.44
CA ASP A 122 -5.23 -14.90 10.91
C ASP A 122 -5.30 -14.73 9.38
N LYS A 123 -4.64 -13.70 8.81
CA LYS A 123 -4.56 -13.54 7.35
C LYS A 123 -3.79 -14.68 6.72
N ARG A 124 -2.68 -15.12 7.31
CA ARG A 124 -1.93 -16.30 6.84
C ARG A 124 -2.77 -17.57 6.87
N ALA A 125 -3.62 -17.71 7.89
CA ALA A 125 -4.61 -18.80 7.99
C ALA A 125 -5.83 -18.62 7.06
N GLY A 126 -5.85 -17.59 6.20
CA GLY A 126 -6.92 -17.33 5.25
C GLY A 126 -8.22 -16.78 5.87
N LYS A 127 -8.17 -16.30 7.12
CA LYS A 127 -9.34 -15.79 7.85
C LYS A 127 -9.54 -14.28 7.65
N GLY A 128 -10.78 -13.85 7.88
CA GLY A 128 -11.16 -12.44 7.80
C GLY A 128 -11.11 -11.87 6.39
N ARG A 129 -11.10 -10.53 6.30
CA ARG A 129 -11.06 -9.81 5.03
C ARG A 129 -9.65 -9.82 4.45
N LYS A 130 -9.53 -10.10 3.15
CA LYS A 130 -8.26 -10.42 2.48
C LYS A 130 -8.22 -9.96 1.03
N ARG A 131 -8.95 -8.89 0.72
CA ARG A 131 -9.02 -8.35 -0.64
C ARG A 131 -8.10 -7.13 -0.75
N LEU A 132 -8.02 -6.60 -1.95
CA LEU A 132 -7.18 -5.44 -2.28
C LEU A 132 -7.40 -4.22 -1.37
N PRO A 133 -8.62 -3.89 -0.89
CA PRO A 133 -8.78 -2.79 0.07
C PRO A 133 -8.01 -3.02 1.37
N GLU A 134 -7.93 -4.25 1.88
CA GLU A 134 -7.14 -4.53 3.08
C GLU A 134 -5.64 -4.44 2.83
N LEU A 135 -5.17 -4.87 1.66
CA LEU A 135 -3.77 -4.72 1.27
C LEU A 135 -3.38 -3.24 1.17
N LEU A 136 -4.25 -2.43 0.58
CA LEU A 136 -4.05 -0.99 0.46
C LEU A 136 -3.85 -0.35 1.84
N GLU A 137 -4.71 -0.66 2.80
CA GLU A 137 -4.66 -0.10 4.16
C GLU A 137 -3.35 -0.44 4.87
N VAL A 138 -2.90 -1.70 4.82
CA VAL A 138 -1.65 -2.08 5.51
C VAL A 138 -0.41 -1.51 4.83
N VAL A 139 -0.38 -1.44 3.50
CA VAL A 139 0.77 -0.89 2.76
C VAL A 139 0.91 0.62 2.98
N VAL A 140 -0.17 1.38 2.81
CA VAL A 140 -0.10 2.84 2.96
C VAL A 140 0.23 3.24 4.40
N HIS A 141 -0.37 2.58 5.39
CA HIS A 141 -0.15 2.93 6.80
C HIS A 141 1.18 2.41 7.35
N GLY A 142 1.69 1.28 6.84
CA GLY A 142 3.07 0.86 7.09
C GLY A 142 4.06 1.94 6.60
N PHE A 143 3.84 2.49 5.41
CA PHE A 143 4.67 3.59 4.91
C PHE A 143 4.42 4.93 5.59
N ASP A 144 3.21 5.22 6.08
CA ASP A 144 2.94 6.41 6.89
C ASP A 144 3.83 6.40 8.16
N ILE A 145 3.95 5.24 8.81
CA ILE A 145 4.81 5.03 9.98
C ILE A 145 6.29 5.13 9.59
N ALA A 146 6.71 4.39 8.56
CA ALA A 146 8.12 4.33 8.16
C ALA A 146 8.66 5.71 7.72
N HIS A 147 7.89 6.48 6.95
CA HIS A 147 8.28 7.83 6.53
C HIS A 147 8.39 8.80 7.71
N ALA A 148 7.43 8.74 8.64
CA ALA A 148 7.45 9.60 9.83
C ALA A 148 8.70 9.37 10.68
N LEU A 149 9.10 8.10 10.82
CA LEU A 149 10.27 7.68 11.59
C LEU A 149 11.58 7.73 10.81
N LYS A 150 11.53 8.04 9.50
CA LYS A 150 12.67 7.93 8.58
C LYS A 150 13.32 6.54 8.62
N ALA A 151 12.49 5.51 8.77
CA ALA A 151 12.89 4.12 8.81
C ALA A 151 12.68 3.47 7.45
N ASP A 152 13.52 2.50 7.12
CA ASP A 152 13.35 1.68 5.94
C ASP A 152 12.35 0.55 6.22
N LEU A 153 11.24 0.54 5.47
CA LEU A 153 10.27 -0.55 5.46
C LEU A 153 10.24 -1.15 4.06
N GLU A 154 10.97 -2.24 3.87
CA GLU A 154 10.93 -2.96 2.59
C GLU A 154 9.66 -3.80 2.52
N LEU A 155 8.85 -3.64 1.47
CA LEU A 155 7.65 -4.43 1.23
C LEU A 155 7.75 -5.14 -0.12
N ASP A 156 7.15 -6.33 -0.21
CA ASP A 156 7.16 -7.13 -1.43
C ASP A 156 6.66 -6.34 -2.66
N HIS A 157 7.34 -6.55 -3.79
CA HIS A 157 7.11 -5.81 -5.02
C HIS A 157 5.70 -6.00 -5.61
N ARG A 158 5.09 -7.17 -5.38
CA ARG A 158 3.73 -7.49 -5.83
C ARG A 158 2.72 -6.71 -5.00
N SER A 159 2.97 -6.59 -3.69
CA SER A 159 2.15 -5.82 -2.77
C SER A 159 2.13 -4.34 -3.14
N THR A 160 3.32 -3.74 -3.29
CA THR A 160 3.45 -2.32 -3.64
C THR A 160 2.93 -2.02 -5.05
N GLY A 161 3.24 -2.87 -6.03
CA GLY A 161 2.76 -2.71 -7.40
C GLY A 161 1.23 -2.80 -7.52
N ALA A 162 0.60 -3.75 -6.82
CA ALA A 162 -0.86 -3.88 -6.80
C ALA A 162 -1.53 -2.64 -6.19
N VAL A 163 -0.99 -2.13 -5.08
CA VAL A 163 -1.49 -0.91 -4.43
C VAL A 163 -1.29 0.31 -5.32
N ALA A 164 -0.15 0.43 -6.00
CA ALA A 164 0.13 1.52 -6.93
C ALA A 164 -0.88 1.54 -8.09
N VAL A 165 -1.11 0.40 -8.75
CA VAL A 165 -2.10 0.27 -9.84
C VAL A 165 -3.51 0.61 -9.35
N ALA A 166 -3.91 0.04 -8.20
CA ALA A 166 -5.22 0.26 -7.62
C ALA A 166 -5.45 1.74 -7.31
N ARG A 167 -4.46 2.40 -6.70
CA ARG A 167 -4.54 3.80 -6.32
C ARG A 167 -4.53 4.72 -7.53
N ALA A 168 -3.71 4.41 -8.54
CA ALA A 168 -3.64 5.15 -9.80
C ALA A 168 -5.00 5.19 -10.53
N ALA A 169 -5.77 4.09 -10.50
CA ALA A 169 -7.08 4.00 -11.14
C ALA A 169 -8.12 4.97 -10.57
N ILE A 170 -8.01 5.33 -9.28
CA ILE A 170 -8.92 6.24 -8.56
C ILE A 170 -8.22 7.53 -8.10
N ALA A 171 -7.11 7.88 -8.74
CA ALA A 171 -6.30 9.02 -8.34
C ALA A 171 -7.06 10.36 -8.48
N PRO A 172 -6.79 11.36 -7.61
CA PRO A 172 -7.34 12.70 -7.74
C PRO A 172 -6.86 13.37 -9.03
N ALA A 173 -7.54 14.44 -9.49
CA ALA A 173 -7.29 15.07 -10.79
C ALA A 173 -5.83 15.48 -11.01
N GLN A 174 -5.18 15.98 -9.97
CA GLN A 174 -3.78 16.43 -9.98
C GLN A 174 -2.84 15.26 -10.28
N VAL A 175 -2.98 14.14 -9.57
CA VAL A 175 -2.17 12.94 -9.77
C VAL A 175 -2.50 12.28 -11.12
N ARG A 176 -3.77 12.24 -11.53
CA ARG A 176 -4.16 11.74 -12.87
C ARG A 176 -3.52 12.55 -14.00
N GLY A 177 -3.39 13.87 -13.84
CA GLY A 177 -2.68 14.71 -14.80
C GLY A 177 -1.22 14.28 -14.99
N VAL A 178 -0.53 14.01 -13.87
CA VAL A 178 0.85 13.49 -13.91
C VAL A 178 0.89 12.12 -14.57
N LEU A 179 0.03 11.17 -14.20
CA LEU A 179 0.02 9.80 -14.75
C LEU A 179 -0.34 9.71 -16.24
N ARG A 180 -0.92 10.77 -16.82
CA ARG A 180 -1.18 10.88 -18.27
C ARG A 180 0.03 11.38 -19.06
N ALA A 181 0.94 12.10 -18.42
CA ALA A 181 2.09 12.74 -19.05
C ALA A 181 3.44 12.12 -18.66
N ARG A 182 3.49 11.43 -17.50
CA ARG A 182 4.67 10.79 -16.93
C ARG A 182 4.33 9.36 -16.48
N THR A 183 5.33 8.48 -16.50
CA THR A 183 5.28 7.15 -15.90
C THR A 183 6.00 7.17 -14.56
N LEU A 184 5.36 6.76 -13.47
CA LEU A 184 6.04 6.49 -12.20
C LEU A 184 6.69 5.11 -12.29
N ARG A 185 8.00 5.00 -12.04
CA ARG A 185 8.76 3.74 -12.09
C ARG A 185 9.41 3.50 -10.73
N ALA A 186 9.05 2.41 -10.07
CA ALA A 186 9.68 2.02 -8.81
C ALA A 186 11.06 1.41 -9.07
N SER A 187 12.11 2.07 -8.61
CA SER A 187 13.50 1.64 -8.81
C SER A 187 13.86 0.35 -8.06
N ASP A 188 13.15 0.06 -6.98
CA ASP A 188 13.38 -1.04 -6.05
C ASP A 188 12.36 -2.19 -6.18
N ALA A 189 11.29 -2.01 -6.96
CA ALA A 189 10.18 -2.97 -7.03
C ALA A 189 9.77 -3.34 -8.48
N GLY A 190 10.42 -2.77 -9.49
CA GLY A 190 10.27 -3.21 -10.89
C GLY A 190 8.89 -2.98 -11.52
N TRP A 191 7.97 -2.29 -10.84
CA TRP A 191 6.66 -1.91 -11.37
C TRP A 191 6.65 -0.46 -11.86
N SER A 192 5.71 -0.15 -12.75
CA SER A 192 5.48 1.21 -13.23
C SER A 192 4.00 1.49 -13.50
N VAL A 193 3.57 2.74 -13.31
CA VAL A 193 2.19 3.20 -13.60
C VAL A 193 2.19 4.55 -14.32
N GLY A 194 1.28 4.73 -15.28
CA GLY A 194 1.19 5.96 -16.09
C GLY A 194 1.87 5.86 -17.46
N HIS A 195 1.96 6.98 -18.17
CA HIS A 195 2.42 7.04 -19.56
C HIS A 195 3.40 8.19 -19.78
N GLY A 196 4.40 8.01 -20.64
CA GLY A 196 5.37 9.05 -20.98
C GLY A 196 6.72 8.88 -20.28
N PRO A 197 7.57 9.92 -20.23
CA PRO A 197 8.88 9.83 -19.60
C PRO A 197 8.82 9.42 -18.14
N ALA A 198 9.74 8.57 -17.72
CA ALA A 198 9.73 8.02 -16.37
C ALA A 198 10.16 9.05 -15.32
N ILE A 199 9.46 9.03 -14.19
CA ILE A 199 9.89 9.59 -12.91
C ILE A 199 10.26 8.38 -12.06
N GLU A 200 11.51 8.30 -11.63
CA GLU A 200 12.04 7.17 -10.89
C GLU A 200 12.23 7.55 -9.41
N ALA A 201 11.74 6.69 -8.52
CA ALA A 201 11.90 6.78 -7.07
C ALA A 201 11.60 5.42 -6.44
N THR A 202 11.82 5.25 -5.13
CA THR A 202 11.46 4.02 -4.41
C THR A 202 9.95 3.79 -4.43
N ALA A 203 9.53 2.52 -4.34
CA ALA A 203 8.12 2.14 -4.26
C ALA A 203 7.41 2.87 -3.12
N SER A 204 8.11 3.00 -1.97
CA SER A 204 7.64 3.72 -0.80
C SER A 204 7.32 5.19 -1.12
N THR A 205 8.28 5.93 -1.69
CA THR A 205 8.10 7.33 -2.08
C THR A 205 6.99 7.52 -3.12
N LEU A 206 6.92 6.65 -4.12
CA LEU A 206 5.89 6.72 -5.17
C LEU A 206 4.49 6.44 -4.62
N ILE A 207 4.35 5.47 -3.71
CA ILE A 207 3.07 5.19 -3.05
C ILE A 207 2.66 6.38 -2.20
N MET A 208 3.55 6.94 -1.39
CA MET A 208 3.22 8.13 -0.59
C MET A 208 2.77 9.31 -1.44
N TYR A 209 3.36 9.52 -2.62
CA TYR A 209 2.89 10.50 -3.58
C TYR A 209 1.49 10.17 -4.11
N LEU A 210 1.23 8.93 -4.52
CA LEU A 210 -0.08 8.49 -5.02
C LEU A 210 -1.19 8.66 -3.97
N PHE A 211 -0.86 8.56 -2.69
CA PHE A 211 -1.79 8.80 -1.57
C PHE A 211 -1.85 10.27 -1.12
N GLY A 212 -1.08 11.16 -1.74
CA GLY A 212 -1.08 12.59 -1.43
C GLY A 212 -0.39 12.94 -0.11
N ARG A 213 0.48 12.06 0.40
CA ARG A 213 1.27 12.26 1.61
C ARG A 213 2.53 13.08 1.37
N THR A 214 3.06 13.02 0.16
CA THR A 214 4.28 13.71 -0.25
C THR A 214 4.05 14.46 -1.57
N PRO A 215 4.85 15.51 -1.85
CA PRO A 215 4.87 16.11 -3.17
C PRO A 215 5.33 15.09 -4.23
N ARG A 216 5.09 15.41 -5.50
CA ARG A 216 5.61 14.60 -6.61
C ARG A 216 7.14 14.51 -6.49
N PRO A 217 7.73 13.30 -6.61
CA PRO A 217 9.17 13.15 -6.59
C PRO A 217 9.83 13.93 -7.73
N GLU A 218 10.98 14.51 -7.42
CA GLU A 218 11.87 15.14 -8.38
C GLU A 218 12.74 14.06 -9.02
N GLY A 219 12.87 14.08 -10.35
CA GLY A 219 13.66 13.08 -11.08
C GLY A 219 13.06 12.75 -12.43
N ASP A 220 13.86 12.90 -13.48
CA ASP A 220 13.67 12.16 -14.73
C ASP A 220 14.50 10.89 -14.61
N ALA A 221 13.97 9.74 -15.04
CA ALA A 221 14.80 8.53 -15.11
C ALA A 221 16.03 8.83 -15.99
N THR A 222 17.22 8.56 -15.46
CA THR A 222 18.44 8.66 -16.27
C THR A 222 18.25 7.73 -17.45
N ALA A 223 18.35 8.24 -18.68
CA ALA A 223 18.29 7.41 -19.87
C ALA A 223 19.31 6.27 -19.70
N SER A 224 18.85 5.02 -19.69
CA SER A 224 19.76 3.89 -19.84
C SER A 224 20.54 4.12 -21.14
N PRO A 225 21.88 4.05 -21.12
CA PRO A 225 22.63 4.05 -22.37
C PRO A 225 22.17 2.82 -23.16
N ASP A 226 21.65 3.11 -24.35
CA ASP A 226 21.16 2.16 -25.35
C ASP A 226 22.10 0.95 -25.44
N ASP A 227 21.53 -0.26 -25.45
CA ASP A 227 22.23 -1.45 -25.91
C ASP A 227 22.61 -1.20 -27.36
N GLY A 228 23.88 -0.87 -27.55
CA GLY A 228 24.50 -0.55 -28.81
C GLY A 228 24.16 -1.60 -29.85
N THR A 229 23.34 -1.20 -30.81
CA THR A 229 23.23 -1.87 -32.10
C THR A 229 24.57 -1.72 -32.81
N ALA A 230 25.51 -2.63 -32.58
CA ALA A 230 26.68 -2.81 -33.43
C ALA A 230 26.32 -3.84 -34.51
N GLY A 231 25.70 -3.35 -35.58
CA GLY A 231 25.72 -4.03 -36.86
C GLY A 231 27.02 -3.70 -37.59
N ALA A 232 27.79 -4.74 -37.93
CA ALA A 232 28.64 -4.83 -39.11
C ALA A 232 28.75 -6.31 -39.49
#